data_AF-A0A3M8RRL9-F1
#
_entry.id   AF-A0A3M8RRL9-F1
#
_cell.length_a   1.000
_cell.length_b   1.000
_cell.length_c   1.000
_cell.angle_alpha   90.00
_cell.angle_beta   90.00
_cell.angle_gamma   90.00
#
_symmetry.space_group_name_H-M   'P 1'
#
loop_
_entity.id
_entity.type
_entity.pdbx_description
1 polymer ?
#
loop_
_entity_poly.entity_id
_entity_poly.type
_entity_poly.pdbx_seq_one_letter_code
_entity_poly.pdbx_strand_id
1 'polypeptide(L)'
;MATLTFDTLKFANKLKAAGLPPDQAEAQAEALAEVIELNIQDLVTKDDLTASLKDLEQRLIIKLGGMMVVAVGVIVALVKFIA
;
A
#
# COMPACT_ATOMS: atom_id res chain seq x y z
N MET A 1 4.89 -0.78 8.49
CA MET A 1 3.76 -1.62 8.92
C MET A 1 3.00 -0.91 10.04
N ALA A 2 1.89 -0.25 9.71
CA ALA A 2 1.00 0.28 10.74
C ALA A 2 0.26 -0.91 11.36
N THR A 3 0.55 -1.23 12.62
CA THR A 3 -0.17 -2.30 13.33
C THR A 3 -1.54 -1.78 13.70
N LEU A 4 -2.58 -2.21 12.99
CA LEU A 4 -3.96 -2.00 13.38
C LEU A 4 -4.25 -2.95 14.55
N THR A 5 -4.18 -2.45 15.78
CA THR A 5 -4.52 -3.22 16.98
C THR A 5 -6.02 -3.13 17.25
N PHE A 6 -6.73 -4.24 17.03
CA PHE A 6 -8.10 -4.39 17.50
C PHE A 6 -8.08 -4.82 18.97
N ASP A 7 -8.66 -3.99 19.85
CA ASP A 7 -8.72 -4.26 21.29
C ASP A 7 -9.97 -5.10 21.62
N THR A 8 -9.80 -6.43 21.50
CA THR A 8 -10.84 -7.44 21.75
C THR A 8 -11.47 -7.28 23.14
N LEU A 9 -10.66 -7.00 24.18
CA LEU A 9 -11.15 -6.85 25.55
C LEU A 9 -12.04 -5.61 25.70
N LYS A 10 -11.60 -4.47 25.17
CA LYS A 10 -12.36 -3.23 25.22
C LYS A 10 -13.66 -3.33 24.43
N PHE A 11 -13.66 -4.07 23.31
CA PHE A 11 -14.86 -4.34 22.53
C PHE A 11 -15.85 -5.24 23.30
N ALA A 12 -15.38 -6.37 23.86
CA ALA A 12 -16.20 -7.24 24.69
C ALA A 12 -16.81 -6.49 25.89
N ASN A 13 -16.02 -5.65 26.56
CA ASN A 13 -16.50 -4.83 27.69
C ASN A 13 -17.59 -3.83 27.28
N LYS A 14 -17.50 -3.23 26.08
CA LYS A 14 -18.57 -2.39 25.54
C LYS A 14 -19.85 -3.18 25.29
N LEU A 15 -19.76 -4.40 24.76
CA LEU A 15 -20.92 -5.26 24.55
C LEU A 15 -21.58 -5.68 25.87
N LYS A 16 -20.77 -6.04 26.88
CA LYS A 16 -21.25 -6.33 28.24
C LYS A 16 -21.97 -5.12 28.86
N ALA A 17 -21.41 -3.92 28.72
CA ALA A 17 -22.04 -2.69 29.19
C ALA A 17 -23.37 -2.37 28.48
N ALA A 18 -23.55 -2.87 27.24
CA ALA A 18 -24.80 -2.77 26.49
C ALA A 18 -25.82 -3.85 26.85
N GLY A 19 -25.51 -4.73 27.81
CA GLY A 19 -26.41 -5.79 28.29
C GLY A 19 -26.24 -7.15 27.61
N LEU A 20 -25.22 -7.33 26.78
CA LEU A 20 -24.92 -8.63 26.17
C LEU A 20 -24.30 -9.57 27.21
N PRO A 21 -24.70 -10.87 27.27
CA PRO A 21 -24.09 -11.84 28.18
C PRO A 21 -22.57 -11.93 27.99
N PRO A 22 -21.79 -12.16 29.06
CA PRO A 22 -20.33 -12.17 28.99
C PRO A 22 -19.76 -13.11 27.92
N ASP A 23 -20.26 -14.35 27.89
CA ASP A 23 -19.81 -15.38 26.95
C ASP A 23 -20.08 -14.98 25.49
N GLN A 24 -21.21 -14.33 25.22
CA GLN A 24 -21.55 -13.85 23.88
C GLN A 24 -20.73 -12.63 23.47
N ALA A 25 -20.46 -11.72 24.41
CA ALA A 25 -19.64 -10.55 24.18
C ALA A 25 -18.19 -10.92 23.85
N GLU A 26 -17.65 -11.91 24.56
CA GLU A 26 -16.30 -12.45 24.30
C GLU A 26 -16.26 -13.18 22.95
N ALA A 27 -17.20 -14.08 22.69
CA ALA A 27 -17.26 -14.80 21.42
C ALA A 27 -17.41 -13.86 20.20
N GLN A 28 -18.21 -12.80 20.30
CA GLN A 28 -18.33 -11.80 19.22
C GLN A 28 -17.04 -11.00 19.04
N ALA A 29 -16.36 -10.65 20.13
CA ALA A 29 -15.11 -9.92 20.06
C ALA A 29 -14.01 -10.75 19.40
N GLU A 30 -13.92 -12.03 19.74
CA GLU A 30 -12.97 -12.98 19.14
C GLU A 30 -13.26 -13.19 17.64
N ALA A 31 -14.51 -13.48 17.29
CA ALA A 31 -14.89 -13.67 15.89
C ALA A 31 -14.60 -12.42 15.04
N LEU A 32 -14.85 -11.22 15.58
CA LEU A 32 -14.55 -9.98 14.87
C LEU A 32 -13.03 -9.72 14.76
N ALA A 33 -12.26 -10.04 15.81
CA ALA A 33 -10.81 -9.94 15.78
C ALA A 33 -10.20 -10.84 14.69
N GLU A 34 -10.68 -12.08 14.57
CA GLU A 34 -10.24 -13.04 13.56
C GLU A 34 -10.52 -12.53 12.13
N VAL A 35 -11.73 -12.00 11.88
CA VAL A 35 -12.08 -11.41 10.58
C VAL A 35 -11.19 -10.20 10.26
N ILE A 36 -10.93 -9.34 11.24
CA ILE A 36 -10.09 -8.16 11.07
C ILE A 36 -8.64 -8.59 10.76
N GLU A 37 -8.10 -9.57 11.48
CA GLU A 37 -6.74 -10.08 11.28
C GLU A 37 -6.56 -10.76 9.92
N LEU A 38 -7.56 -11.52 9.45
CA LEU A 38 -7.56 -12.11 8.11
C LEU A 38 -7.59 -11.03 7.02
N ASN A 39 -8.43 -10.01 7.17
CA ASN A 39 -8.55 -8.96 6.16
C ASN A 39 -7.32 -8.05 6.10
N ILE A 40 -6.67 -7.75 7.23
CA ILE A 40 -5.52 -6.82 7.29
C ILE A 40 -4.30 -7.33 6.53
N GLN A 41 -4.10 -8.65 6.43
CA GLN A 41 -2.94 -9.25 5.78
C GLN A 41 -2.86 -8.92 4.27
N ASP A 42 -3.99 -8.70 3.62
CA ASP A 42 -4.06 -8.46 2.17
C ASP A 42 -4.18 -6.96 1.78
N LEU A 43 -4.13 -6.03 2.75
CA LEU A 43 -4.20 -4.59 2.42
C LEU A 43 -2.88 -4.07 1.86
N VAL A 44 -2.99 -3.39 0.71
CA VAL A 44 -1.93 -2.51 0.20
C VAL A 44 -1.72 -1.37 1.19
N THR A 45 -0.48 -1.24 1.68
CA THR A 45 -0.12 -0.16 2.61
C THR A 45 0.29 1.11 1.85
N LYS A 46 0.33 2.23 2.58
CA LYS A 46 0.90 3.49 2.04
C LYS A 46 2.36 3.32 1.62
N ASP A 47 3.10 2.48 2.34
CA ASP A 47 4.51 2.21 2.05
C ASP A 47 4.63 1.45 0.72
N ASP A 48 3.79 0.43 0.48
CA ASP A 48 3.75 -0.33 -0.77
C ASP A 48 3.42 0.56 -1.98
N LEU A 49 2.44 1.46 -1.82
CA LEU A 49 2.08 2.42 -2.86
C LEU A 49 3.23 3.39 -3.12
N THR A 50 3.86 3.92 -2.07
CA THR A 50 4.99 4.86 -2.18
C THR A 50 6.17 4.20 -2.88
N ALA A 51 6.48 2.94 -2.54
CA ALA A 51 7.53 2.17 -3.20
C ALA A 51 7.23 1.96 -4.69
N SER A 52 5.99 1.61 -5.03
CA SER A 52 5.55 1.41 -6.41
C SER A 52 5.63 2.70 -7.23
N LEU A 53 5.21 3.83 -6.66
CA LEU A 53 5.30 5.14 -7.30
C LEU A 53 6.75 5.54 -7.56
N LYS A 54 7.64 5.28 -6.61
CA LYS A 54 9.07 5.56 -6.76
C LYS A 54 9.73 4.71 -7.85
N ASP A 55 9.37 3.42 -7.95
CA ASP A 55 9.82 2.56 -9.05
C ASP A 55 9.34 3.08 -10.41
N LEU A 56 8.07 3.51 -10.50
CA LEU A 56 7.52 4.13 -11.71
C LEU A 56 8.27 5.41 -12.08
N GLU A 57 8.50 6.31 -11.12
CA GLU A 57 9.25 7.55 -11.33
C GLU A 57 10.66 7.27 -11.86
N GLN A 58 11.38 6.33 -11.24
CA GLN A 58 12.72 5.95 -11.68
C GLN A 58 12.71 5.37 -13.10
N ARG A 59 11.77 4.49 -13.43
CA ARG A 59 11.65 3.93 -14.79
C ARG A 59 11.33 4.99 -15.81
N LEU A 60 10.47 5.96 -15.48
CA LEU A 60 10.15 7.08 -16.36
C LEU A 60 11.38 7.96 -16.60
N ILE A 61 12.13 8.29 -15.55
CA ILE A 61 13.38 9.06 -15.68
C ILE A 61 14.39 8.34 -16.58
N ILE A 62 14.61 7.04 -16.38
CA ILE A 62 15.55 6.25 -17.20
C ILE A 62 15.10 6.19 -18.66
N LYS A 63 13.82 5.89 -18.92
CA LYS A 63 13.28 5.82 -20.28
C LYS A 63 13.37 7.17 -20.99
N LEU A 64 13.00 8.26 -20.30
CA LEU A 64 13.05 9.60 -20.85
C LEU A 64 14.49 10.03 -21.13
N GLY A 65 15.42 9.78 -20.20
CA GLY A 65 16.85 10.02 -20.41
C GLY A 65 17.41 9.27 -21.61
N GLY A 66 17.06 7.98 -21.76
CA GLY A 66 17.45 7.18 -22.92
C GLY A 66 16.90 7.74 -24.23
N MET A 67 15.61 8.13 -24.27
CA MET A 67 15.00 8.77 -25.44
C MET A 67 15.68 10.09 -25.79
N MET A 68 16.08 10.90 -24.80
CA MET A 68 16.80 12.15 -25.03
C MET A 68 18.18 11.91 -25.64
N VAL A 69 18.93 10.92 -25.15
CA VAL A 69 20.23 10.55 -25.74
C VAL A 69 20.08 10.10 -27.19
N VAL A 70 19.06 9.28 -27.48
CA VAL A 70 18.76 8.85 -28.85
C VAL A 70 18.38 10.04 -29.72
N ALA A 71 17.47 10.91 -29.26
CA ALA A 71 17.03 12.08 -30.01
C ALA A 71 18.18 13.04 -30.33
N VAL A 72 19.03 13.34 -29.34
CA VAL A 72 20.23 14.17 -29.55
C VAL A 72 21.19 13.50 -30.52
N GLY A 73 21.43 12.20 -30.39
CA GLY A 73 22.29 11.44 -31.31
C GLY A 73 21.79 11.49 -32.76
N VAL A 74 20.47 11.35 -32.98
CA VAL A 74 19.85 11.49 -34.30
C VAL A 74 20.05 12.90 -34.86
N ILE A 75 19.82 13.94 -34.05
CA ILE A 75 20.02 15.34 -34.48
C ILE A 75 21.47 15.59 -34.89
N VAL A 76 22.44 15.14 -34.08
CA VAL A 76 23.88 15.30 -34.38
C VAL A 76 24.27 14.58 -35.67
N ALA A 77 23.79 13.36 -35.89
CA ALA A 77 24.04 12.62 -37.11
C ALA A 77 23.48 13.32 -38.36
N LEU A 78 22.27 13.88 -38.26
CA LEU A 78 21.65 14.63 -39.35
C LEU A 78 22.42 15.93 -39.68
N VAL A 79 22.85 16.69 -38.67
CA VAL A 79 23.65 17.91 -38.88
C VAL A 79 24.96 17.59 -39.59
N LYS A 80 25.68 16.57 -39.13
CA LYS A 80 26.95 16.14 -39.75
C LYS A 80 26.78 15.55 -41.16
N PHE A 81 25.60 15.08 -41.51
CA PHE A 81 25.32 14.57 -42.85
C PHE A 81 25.02 15.71 -43.85
N ILE A 82 24.45 16.81 -43.38
CA ILE A 82 24.06 17.97 -44.22
C ILE A 82 25.19 19.01 -44.34
N ALA A 83 25.98 19.20 -43.28
CA ALA A 83 27.12 20.13 -43.23
C ALA A 83 28.43 19.45 -43.63
#